data_AF-A0A0M4EUR6-F1
#
_entry.id   AF-A0A0M4EUR6-F1
#
_cell.length_a   1.000
_cell.length_b   1.000
_cell.length_c   1.000
_cell.angle_alpha   90.00
_cell.angle_beta   90.00
_cell.angle_gamma   90.00
#
_symmetry.space_group_name_H-M   'P 1'
#
loop_
_entity.id
_entity.type
_entity.pdbx_description
1 polymer ?
#
loop_
_entity_poly.entity_id
_entity_poly.type
_entity_poly.pdbx_seq_one_letter_code
_entity_poly.pdbx_strand_id
1 'polypeptide(L)'
;MDVHFQMFKRGNGYHPWMFNFTVDICRFLRKPYNPFGIILFKAGRHFTNFNHSCPYMGDQIVDGLHVDYKALQVPIPSGEYLLEITWIFNKRPQLITNVYVTIKED
;
A
#
# COMPACT_ATOMS: atom_id res chain seq x y z
N MET A 1 2.70 5.75 13.78
CA MET A 1 1.41 5.55 13.08
C MET A 1 1.61 4.27 12.33
N ASP A 2 0.82 3.25 12.64
CA ASP A 2 1.01 1.94 12.05
C ASP A 2 0.04 1.80 10.89
N VAL A 3 0.50 1.25 9.79
CA VAL A 3 -0.34 0.92 8.65
C VAL A 3 -0.12 -0.53 8.31
N HIS A 4 -1.21 -1.27 8.36
CA HIS A 4 -1.25 -2.67 7.99
C HIS A 4 -1.71 -2.79 6.54
N PHE A 5 -0.94 -3.52 5.75
CA PHE A 5 -1.21 -3.81 4.35
C PHE A 5 -1.52 -5.30 4.23
N GLN A 6 -2.67 -5.60 3.64
CA GLN A 6 -3.07 -6.96 3.29
C GLN A 6 -3.52 -6.99 1.83
N MET A 7 -2.91 -7.87 1.05
CA MET A 7 -3.31 -8.10 -0.34
C MET A 7 -4.09 -9.40 -0.47
N PHE A 8 -5.09 -9.38 -1.33
CA PHE A 8 -5.92 -10.51 -1.67
C PHE A 8 -5.95 -10.69 -3.19
N LYS A 9 -5.99 -11.95 -3.64
CA LYS A 9 -6.25 -12.30 -5.04
C LYS A 9 -7.69 -12.80 -5.16
N ARG A 10 -8.40 -12.33 -6.18
CA ARG A 10 -9.76 -12.79 -6.50
C ARG A 10 -9.70 -14.05 -7.35
N GLY A 11 -10.36 -15.09 -6.86
CA GLY A 11 -10.71 -16.32 -7.60
C GLY A 11 -12.19 -16.61 -7.38
N ASN A 12 -12.52 -17.70 -6.68
CA ASN A 12 -13.87 -17.98 -6.16
C ASN A 12 -14.25 -17.13 -4.92
N GLY A 13 -13.57 -16.01 -4.72
CA GLY A 13 -13.57 -15.19 -3.51
C GLY A 13 -12.22 -14.49 -3.32
N TYR A 14 -12.13 -13.56 -2.38
CA TYR A 14 -10.88 -12.91 -2.01
C TYR A 14 -10.08 -13.80 -1.04
N HIS A 15 -8.93 -14.28 -1.49
CA HIS A 15 -8.04 -15.11 -0.69
C HIS A 15 -6.77 -14.32 -0.35
N PRO A 16 -6.26 -14.40 0.90
CA PRO A 16 -5.00 -13.76 1.27
C PRO A 16 -3.90 -14.15 0.29
N TRP A 17 -3.18 -13.15 -0.21
CA TRP A 17 -2.10 -13.32 -1.17
C TRP A 17 -0.78 -12.80 -0.58
N MET A 18 0.19 -12.50 -1.46
CA MET A 18 1.61 -12.35 -1.16
C MET A 18 1.95 -11.33 -0.04
N PHE A 19 1.21 -10.23 0.09
CA PHE A 19 1.56 -9.16 1.03
C PHE A 19 0.66 -9.20 2.27
N ASN A 20 1.28 -9.38 3.43
CA ASN A 20 0.70 -9.16 4.75
C ASN A 20 1.79 -8.58 5.67
N PHE A 21 1.77 -7.27 5.92
CA PHE A 21 2.76 -6.64 6.78
C PHE A 21 2.24 -5.34 7.40
N THR A 22 2.78 -5.01 8.57
CA THR A 22 2.54 -3.73 9.23
C THR A 22 3.81 -2.89 9.22
N VAL A 23 3.65 -1.60 8.92
CA VAL A 23 4.75 -0.64 8.91
C VAL A 23 4.42 0.52 9.83
N ASP A 24 5.37 0.92 10.69
CA ASP A 24 5.32 2.24 11.29
C ASP A 24 5.78 3.24 10.22
N ILE A 25 4.83 3.99 9.67
CA ILE A 25 5.11 4.90 8.55
C ILE A 25 6.14 5.97 8.97
N CYS A 26 6.09 6.45 10.21
CA CYS A 26 7.02 7.48 10.67
C CYS A 26 8.46 6.96 10.73
N ARG A 27 8.64 5.73 11.20
CA ARG A 27 9.94 5.07 11.22
C ARG A 27 10.41 4.74 9.81
N PHE A 28 9.50 4.25 8.98
CA PHE A 28 9.78 3.82 7.61
C PHE A 28 10.24 4.97 6.72
N LEU A 29 9.61 6.15 6.83
CA LEU A 29 10.06 7.32 6.05
C LEU A 29 11.46 7.81 6.45
N ARG A 30 11.82 7.71 7.73
CA ARG A 30 13.17 8.08 8.19
C ARG A 30 14.22 7.08 7.73
N LYS A 31 13.89 5.78 7.80
CA LYS A 31 14.76 4.69 7.39
C LYS A 31 13.93 3.53 6.89
N PRO A 32 13.78 3.38 5.55
CA PRO A 32 13.02 2.28 4.99
C PRO A 32 13.64 0.94 5.39
N TYR A 33 12.84 0.07 5.99
CA TYR A 33 13.32 -1.20 6.57
C TYR A 33 12.55 -2.44 6.07
N ASN A 34 11.42 -2.22 5.38
CA ASN A 34 10.60 -3.31 4.84
C ASN A 34 10.67 -3.27 3.30
N PRO A 35 11.13 -4.33 2.62
CA PRO A 35 11.29 -4.34 1.17
C PRO A 35 9.96 -4.19 0.42
N PHE A 36 8.88 -4.81 0.89
CA PHE A 36 7.55 -4.65 0.29
C PHE A 36 7.01 -3.24 0.50
N GLY A 37 7.24 -2.67 1.69
CA GLY A 37 6.95 -1.26 1.95
C GLY A 37 7.70 -0.33 1.00
N ILE A 38 8.96 -0.62 0.68
CA ILE A 38 9.76 0.16 -0.28
C ILE A 38 9.16 0.09 -1.69
N ILE A 39 8.70 -1.08 -2.12
CA ILE A 39 8.07 -1.26 -3.43
C ILE A 39 6.77 -0.43 -3.50
N LEU A 40 5.86 -0.59 -2.52
CA LEU A 40 4.60 0.16 -2.49
C LEU A 40 4.84 1.67 -2.38
N PHE A 41 5.80 2.09 -1.56
CA PHE A 41 6.15 3.50 -1.43
C PHE A 41 6.72 4.07 -2.73
N LYS A 42 7.62 3.35 -3.42
CA LYS A 42 8.14 3.79 -4.73
C LYS A 42 7.03 3.87 -5.79
N ALA A 43 6.10 2.93 -5.80
CA ALA A 43 4.96 2.93 -6.69
C ALA A 43 3.99 4.11 -6.43
N GLY A 44 3.74 4.43 -5.17
CA GLY A 44 2.73 5.42 -4.77
C GLY A 44 3.26 6.84 -4.52
N ARG A 45 4.56 7.04 -4.27
CA ARG A 45 5.10 8.34 -3.78
C ARG A 45 4.82 9.55 -4.69
N HIS A 46 4.60 9.34 -5.99
CA HIS A 46 4.32 10.41 -6.95
C HIS A 46 2.86 10.85 -6.96
N PHE A 47 1.97 10.03 -6.39
CA PHE A 47 0.53 10.22 -6.38
C PHE A 47 0.01 10.65 -5.02
N THR A 48 0.91 10.85 -4.05
CA THR A 48 0.51 11.11 -2.67
C THR A 48 1.36 12.17 -2.00
N ASN A 49 0.77 12.90 -1.05
CA ASN A 49 1.48 13.88 -0.22
C ASN A 49 2.12 13.28 1.05
N PHE A 50 2.22 11.94 1.13
CA PHE A 50 2.82 11.23 2.26
C PHE A 50 4.35 11.39 2.39
N ASN A 51 4.99 12.22 1.56
CA ASN A 51 6.46 12.39 1.50
C ASN A 51 7.02 13.37 2.56
N HIS A 52 6.31 13.66 3.65
CA HIS A 52 6.78 14.55 4.71
C HIS A 52 7.13 13.78 5.98
N SER A 53 8.08 14.31 6.75
CA SER A 53 8.43 13.76 8.07
C SER A 53 7.28 13.92 9.05
N CYS A 54 6.94 12.83 9.76
CA CYS A 54 5.97 12.87 10.85
C CYS A 54 6.25 14.01 11.87
N PRO A 55 5.21 14.59 12.49
CA PRO A 55 3.81 14.12 12.54
C PRO A 55 2.99 14.41 11.27
N TYR A 56 2.12 13.47 10.90
CA TYR A 56 1.14 13.68 9.84
C TYR A 56 0.04 14.63 10.33
N MET A 57 0.03 15.84 9.78
CA MET A 57 -0.97 16.87 10.06
C MET A 57 -1.59 17.33 8.72
N GLY A 58 -2.91 17.52 8.70
CA GLY A 58 -3.65 17.90 7.49
C GLY A 58 -4.10 16.71 6.64
N ASP A 59 -4.73 17.01 5.51
CA ASP A 59 -5.35 16.02 4.63
C ASP A 59 -4.30 15.18 3.91
N GLN A 60 -4.49 13.86 3.93
CA GLN A 60 -3.66 12.95 3.18
C GLN A 60 -4.35 12.61 1.86
N ILE A 61 -3.73 13.03 0.76
CA ILE A 61 -4.35 12.98 -0.56
C ILE A 61 -3.64 11.92 -1.39
N VAL A 62 -4.45 11.09 -2.05
CA VAL A 62 -4.02 10.20 -3.14
C VAL A 62 -4.80 10.62 -4.37
N ASP A 63 -4.11 11.11 -5.40
CA ASP A 63 -4.74 11.57 -6.63
C ASP A 63 -4.07 10.95 -7.87
N GLY A 64 -4.89 10.54 -8.84
CA GLY A 64 -4.42 9.99 -10.11
C GLY A 64 -3.52 8.75 -10.02
N LEU A 65 -3.68 7.90 -8.98
CA LEU A 65 -2.82 6.74 -8.75
C LEU A 65 -2.74 5.81 -9.97
N HIS A 66 -1.60 5.84 -10.67
CA HIS A 66 -1.29 4.97 -11.79
C HIS A 66 0.05 4.29 -11.56
N VAL A 67 0.02 3.02 -11.16
CA VAL A 67 1.23 2.27 -10.85
C VAL A 67 1.73 1.56 -12.10
N ASP A 68 2.90 1.97 -12.59
CA ASP A 68 3.62 1.23 -13.64
C ASP A 68 4.03 -0.15 -13.10
N TYR A 69 3.69 -1.21 -13.82
CA TYR A 69 4.07 -2.58 -13.49
C TYR A 69 5.59 -2.74 -13.30
N LYS A 70 6.40 -1.96 -14.04
CA LYS A 70 7.86 -1.93 -13.90
C LYS A 70 8.33 -1.44 -12.53
N ALA A 71 7.54 -0.60 -11.86
CA ALA A 71 7.87 -0.08 -10.54
C ALA A 71 7.65 -1.11 -9.42
N LEU A 72 6.79 -2.12 -9.65
CA LEU A 72 6.51 -3.17 -8.68
C LEU A 72 7.67 -4.16 -8.55
N GLN A 73 8.51 -4.31 -9.59
CA GLN A 73 9.70 -5.18 -9.62
C GLN A 73 9.47 -6.63 -9.14
N VAL A 74 8.21 -7.07 -9.08
CA VAL A 74 7.78 -8.39 -8.66
C VAL A 74 6.85 -8.92 -9.76
N PRO A 75 7.03 -10.17 -10.22
CA PRO A 75 6.11 -10.78 -11.18
C PRO A 75 4.75 -11.01 -10.50
N ILE A 76 3.81 -10.10 -10.73
CA ILE A 76 2.44 -10.23 -10.26
C ILE A 76 1.61 -10.76 -11.44
N PRO A 77 1.03 -11.97 -11.33
CA PRO A 77 0.30 -12.55 -12.45
C PRO A 77 -0.95 -11.72 -12.78
N SER A 78 -1.43 -11.84 -14.02
CA SER A 78 -2.71 -11.26 -14.41
C SER A 78 -3.85 -11.73 -13.49
N GLY A 79 -4.82 -10.83 -13.26
CA GLY A 79 -5.97 -11.08 -12.40
C GLY A 79 -6.49 -9.84 -11.68
N GLU A 80 -7.51 -10.06 -10.86
CA GLU A 80 -8.12 -9.06 -9.99
C GLU A 80 -7.60 -9.21 -8.55
N TYR A 81 -7.23 -8.10 -7.94
CA TYR A 81 -6.63 -8.02 -6.61
C TYR A 81 -7.33 -6.97 -5.77
N LEU A 82 -7.26 -7.14 -4.45
CA LEU A 82 -7.66 -6.15 -3.47
C LEU A 82 -6.47 -5.89 -2.55
N LEU A 83 -6.05 -4.64 -2.45
CA LEU A 83 -5.13 -4.18 -1.41
C LEU A 83 -5.94 -3.46 -0.34
N GLU A 84 -6.04 -4.08 0.83
CA GLU A 84 -6.61 -3.48 2.02
C GLU A 84 -5.49 -2.79 2.81
N ILE A 85 -5.75 -1.53 3.17
CA ILE A 85 -4.83 -0.69 3.93
C ILE A 85 -5.56 -0.25 5.19
N THR A 86 -5.13 -0.76 6.34
CA THR A 86 -5.70 -0.39 7.65
C THR A 86 -4.80 0.62 8.34
N TRP A 87 -5.35 1.82 8.58
CA TRP A 87 -4.66 2.93 9.23
C TRP A 87 -4.89 2.87 10.74
N ILE A 88 -3.82 2.68 11.50
CA ILE A 88 -3.86 2.44 12.95
C ILE A 88 -3.19 3.63 13.66
N PHE A 89 -4.01 4.38 14.41
CA PHE A 89 -3.55 5.45 15.28
C PHE A 89 -3.78 5.06 16.73
N ASN A 90 -2.79 5.28 17.60
CA ASN A 90 -2.87 4.94 19.02
C ASN A 90 -3.37 3.49 19.27
N LYS A 91 -2.89 2.54 18.46
CA LYS A 91 -3.27 1.12 18.49
C LYS A 91 -4.75 0.82 18.20
N ARG A 92 -5.46 1.75 17.56
CA ARG A 92 -6.86 1.57 17.14
C ARG A 92 -7.00 1.82 15.64
N PRO A 93 -7.62 0.92 14.87
CA PRO A 93 -7.98 1.19 13.48
C PRO A 93 -8.87 2.44 13.40
N GLN A 94 -8.48 3.42 12.60
CA GLN A 94 -9.24 4.64 12.36
C GLN A 94 -9.88 4.65 10.97
N LEU A 95 -9.20 4.07 9.98
CA LEU A 95 -9.62 4.07 8.60
C LEU A 95 -9.20 2.74 7.96
N ILE A 96 -10.04 2.24 7.07
CA ILE A 96 -9.71 1.13 6.17
C ILE A 96 -9.89 1.64 4.75
N THR A 97 -8.86 1.48 3.92
CA THR A 97 -8.89 1.85 2.51
C THR A 97 -8.76 0.59 1.67
N ASN A 98 -9.77 0.34 0.84
CA ASN A 98 -9.80 -0.80 -0.07
C ASN A 98 -9.47 -0.33 -1.48
N VAL A 99 -8.36 -0.82 -2.02
CA VAL A 99 -7.90 -0.51 -3.38
C VAL A 99 -8.05 -1.74 -4.26
N TYR A 100 -8.96 -1.68 -5.21
CA TYR A 100 -9.20 -2.75 -6.18
C TYR A 100 -8.29 -2.54 -7.39
N VAL A 101 -7.50 -3.56 -7.74
CA VAL A 101 -6.50 -3.49 -8.80
C VAL A 101 -6.73 -4.63 -9.79
N THR A 102 -6.80 -4.30 -11.08
CA THR A 102 -6.88 -5.30 -12.16
C THR A 102 -5.60 -5.24 -12.97
N ILE A 103 -4.89 -6.37 -13.03
CA ILE A 103 -3.66 -6.52 -13.80
C ILE A 103 -3.98 -7.36 -15.02
N LYS A 104 -3.68 -6.84 -16.20
CA LYS A 104 -3.78 -7.55 -17.47
C LYS A 104 -2.38 -7.69 -18.04
N GLU A 105 -2.04 -8.88 -18.50
CA GLU A 105 -0.87 -9.07 -19.36
C GLU A 105 -1.24 -8.52 -20.74
N ASP A 106 -0.35 -7.71 -21.34
CA ASP A 106 -0.48 -7.24 -22.73
C ASP A 106 -0.26 -8.39 -23.73
#